data_AF-A0A9D9QY04-F1
#
_entry.id   AF-A0A9D9QY04-F1
#
_cell.length_a   1.000
_cell.length_b   1.000
_cell.length_c   1.000
_cell.angle_alpha   90.00
_cell.angle_beta   90.00
_cell.angle_gamma   90.00
#
_symmetry.space_group_name_H-M   'P 1'
#
loop_
_entity.id
_entity.type
_entity.pdbx_description
1 polymer ?
#
loop_
_entity_poly.entity_id
_entity_poly.type
_entity_poly.pdbx_seq_one_letter_code
_entity_poly.pdbx_strand_id
1 'polypeptide(L)' 'MKTYTIYTAKTHLSQLIEQACAGEEVVIAKGKNPVVLNWCQ' A
#
# COMPACT_ATOMS: atom_id res chain seq x y z
N MET A 1 8.29 6.34 -0.99
CA MET A 1 7.07 6.36 -0.16
C MET A 1 5.85 6.91 -0.90
N LYS A 2 4.88 6.07 -1.27
CA LYS A 2 3.52 6.49 -1.67
C LYS A 2 2.50 5.95 -0.66
N THR A 3 1.62 6.82 -0.16
CA THR A 3 0.59 6.45 0.83
C THR A 3 -0.80 6.46 0.20
N TYR A 4 -1.50 5.33 0.32
CA TYR A 4 -2.87 5.13 -0.15
C TYR A 4 -3.82 5.00 1.02
N THR A 5 -5.02 5.57 0.89
CA THR A 5 -6.08 5.29 1.86
C THR A 5 -6.59 3.87 1.69
N ILE A 6 -7.16 3.28 2.75
CA ILE A 6 -7.85 1.98 2.66
C ILE A 6 -8.93 1.99 1.55
N TYR A 7 -9.62 3.12 1.36
CA TYR A 7 -10.68 3.22 0.36
C TYR A 7 -10.14 3.06 -1.08
N THR A 8 -8.99 3.66 -1.37
CA THR A 8 -8.33 3.49 -2.67
C THR A 8 -7.71 2.11 -2.78
N ALA A 9 -7.05 1.66 -1.72
CA ALA A 9 -6.28 0.43 -1.76
C ALA A 9 -7.14 -0.83 -1.91
N LYS A 10 -8.36 -0.86 -1.31
CA LYS A 10 -9.27 -2.01 -1.50
C LYS A 10 -9.69 -2.20 -2.97
N THR A 11 -9.73 -1.12 -3.75
CA THR A 11 -10.11 -1.16 -5.17
C THR A 11 -8.92 -1.55 -6.06
N HIS A 12 -7.70 -1.16 -5.68
CA HIS A 12 -6.49 -1.32 -6.49
C HIS A 12 -5.47 -2.29 -5.86
N LEU A 13 -5.92 -3.19 -4.99
CA LEU A 13 -5.03 -3.97 -4.12
C LEU A 13 -4.01 -4.79 -4.93
N SER A 14 -4.45 -5.47 -5.99
CA SER A 14 -3.57 -6.29 -6.82
C SER A 14 -2.41 -5.47 -7.42
N GLN A 15 -2.69 -4.30 -7.98
CA GLN A 15 -1.67 -3.41 -8.55
C GLN A 15 -0.69 -2.91 -7.47
N LEU A 16 -1.20 -2.57 -6.29
CA LEU A 16 -0.37 -2.10 -5.19
C LEU A 16 0.59 -3.20 -4.68
N ILE A 17 0.14 -4.46 -4.69
CA ILE A 17 0.99 -5.62 -4.37
C ILE A 17 2.09 -5.79 -5.41
N GLU A 18 1.76 -5.71 -6.71
CA GLU A 18 2.76 -5.79 -7.78
C GLU A 18 3.83 -4.71 -7.65
N GLN A 19 3.42 -3.46 -7.39
CA GLN A 19 4.35 -2.35 -7.14
C GLN A 19 5.25 -2.63 -5.94
N ALA A 20 4.66 -3.11 -4.83
CA ALA A 20 5.43 -3.40 -3.63
C ALA A 20 6.43 -4.54 -3.83
N CYS A 21 6.05 -5.60 -4.55
CA CYS A 21 6.97 -6.70 -4.89
C CYS A 21 8.00 -6.33 -5.96
N ALA A 22 7.74 -5.30 -6.77
CA ALA A 22 8.75 -4.66 -7.62
C ALA A 22 9.74 -3.78 -6.83
N GLY A 23 9.56 -3.66 -5.52
CA GLY A 23 10.42 -2.87 -4.62
C GLY A 23 9.96 -1.42 -4.41
N GLU A 24 8.78 -1.04 -4.89
CA GLU A 24 8.21 0.27 -4.54
C GLU A 24 7.74 0.30 -3.09
N GLU A 25 8.04 1.40 -2.40
CA GLU A 25 7.59 1.59 -1.04
C GLU A 25 6.13 2.10 -1.01
N VAL A 26 5.21 1.14 -0.83
CA VAL A 26 3.76 1.32 -0.78
C VAL A 26 3.25 1.25 0.66
N VAL A 27 2.55 2.30 1.09
CA VAL A 27 1.93 2.39 2.42
C VAL A 27 0.42 2.45 2.28
N ILE A 28 -0.31 1.65 3.06
CA ILE A 28 -1.75 1.83 3.23
C ILE A 28 -1.99 2.47 4.59
N ALA A 29 -2.84 3.51 4.63
CA ALA A 29 -3.24 4.21 5.85
C ALA A 29 -4.75 4.26 6.04
N LYS A 30 -5.18 4.18 7.31
CA LYS A 30 -6.53 4.51 7.76
C LYS A 30 -6.48 5.89 8.44
N GLY A 31 -6.89 6.92 7.72
CA GLY A 31 -6.73 8.30 8.18
C GLY A 31 -5.23 8.63 8.32
N LYS A 32 -4.79 9.00 9.53
CA LYS A 32 -3.38 9.29 9.82
C LYS A 32 -2.57 8.05 10.23
N ASN A 33 -3.22 6.90 10.39
CA ASN A 33 -2.56 5.71 10.92
C ASN A 33 -2.13 4.79 9.76
N PRO A 34 -0.82 4.62 9.50
CA PRO A 34 -0.35 3.59 8.58
C PRO A 34 -0.67 2.21 9.15
N VAL A 35 -1.18 1.31 8.32
CA VAL A 35 -1.63 -0.04 8.71
C VAL A 35 -0.87 -1.16 8.00
N VAL A 36 -0.28 -0.87 6.84
CA VAL A 36 0.60 -1.81 6.14
C VAL A 36 1.79 -1.05 5.58
N LEU A 37 2.98 -1.55 5.89
CA LEU A 37 4.29 -1.03 5.52
C LEU A 37 5.14 -2.26 5.15
N ASN A 38 5.76 -2.27 3.97
CA ASN A 38 6.55 -3.39 3.41
C ASN A 38 5.75 -4.69 3.21
N TRP A 39 5.37 -4.97 1.96
CA TRP A 39 4.44 -6.05 1.60
C TRP A 39 5.10 -7.35 1.14
N CYS A 40 6.32 -7.25 0.60
CA CYS A 40 7.06 -8.37 0.04
C CYS A 40 8.38 -8.47 0.83
N GLN A 41 8.32 -9.14 1.98
CA GLN A 41 9.48 -9.53 2.78
C GLN A 41 9.61 -11.05 2.77
#